data_AF-A0A261FK29-F1
#
_entry.id   AF-A0A261FK29-F1
#
_cell.length_a   1.000
_cell.length_b   1.000
_cell.length_c   1.000
_cell.angle_alpha   90.00
_cell.angle_beta   90.00
_cell.angle_gamma   90.00
#
_symmetry.space_group_name_H-M   'P 1'
#
loop_
_entity.id
_entity.type
_entity.pdbx_description
1 polymer ?
#
loop_
_entity_poly.entity_id
_entity_poly.type
_entity_poly.pdbx_seq_one_letter_code
_entity_poly.pdbx_strand_id
1 'polypeptide(L)'
;MLGFDPSEAELLSGALPRAASADAPVVLAAADGGALTNNVLDLFVTAATLGGGAWTVWGAITFAAGLKDQNGPQTQSGLWQAVGGIVILAAAQLFKALA
;
A
#
# COMPACT_ATOMS: atom_id res chain seq x y z
N MET A 1 -2.09 44.35 41.55
CA MET A 1 -2.55 43.00 41.92
C MET A 1 -3.29 42.50 40.69
N LEU A 2 -2.59 41.88 39.74
CA LEU A 2 -3.19 41.44 38.48
C LEU A 2 -4.07 40.22 38.79
N GLY A 3 -5.36 40.46 39.00
CA GLY A 3 -6.35 39.44 39.28
C GLY A 3 -6.61 38.66 37.99
N PHE A 4 -6.10 37.44 37.95
CA PHE A 4 -6.41 36.49 36.90
C PHE A 4 -7.65 35.74 37.37
N ASP A 5 -8.80 36.03 36.76
CA ASP A 5 -10.06 35.39 37.14
C ASP A 5 -10.06 33.91 36.68
N PRO A 6 -10.61 32.98 37.47
CA PRO A 6 -10.56 31.54 37.16
C PRO A 6 -11.23 31.18 35.82
N SER A 7 -12.16 32.01 35.34
CA SER A 7 -12.78 31.86 34.01
C SER A 7 -11.80 32.15 32.86
N GLU A 8 -10.83 33.04 33.05
CA GLU A 8 -9.79 33.30 32.05
C GLU A 8 -8.80 32.14 32.00
N ALA A 9 -8.53 31.48 33.13
CA ALA A 9 -7.73 30.26 33.19
C ALA A 9 -8.34 29.12 32.34
N GLU A 10 -9.66 28.96 32.41
CA GLU A 10 -10.39 27.98 31.60
C GLU A 10 -10.37 28.34 30.11
N LEU A 11 -10.54 29.63 29.79
CA LEU A 11 -10.55 30.13 28.41
C LEU A 11 -9.16 29.95 27.76
N LEU A 12 -8.08 30.20 28.50
CA LEU A 12 -6.71 29.92 28.05
C LEU A 12 -6.41 28.42 27.98
N SER A 13 -6.99 27.61 28.88
CA SER A 13 -6.87 26.14 28.85
C SER A 13 -7.60 25.50 27.67
N GLY A 14 -8.69 26.13 27.18
CA GLY A 14 -9.40 25.74 25.97
C GLY A 14 -8.79 26.30 24.67
N ALA A 15 -8.04 27.40 24.75
CA ALA A 15 -7.40 28.05 23.61
C ALA A 15 -6.04 27.44 23.25
N LEU A 16 -5.37 26.76 24.19
CA LEU A 16 -4.25 25.90 23.82
C LEU A 16 -4.78 24.76 22.95
N PRO A 17 -4.21 24.54 21.74
CA PRO A 17 -4.51 23.34 20.99
C PRO A 17 -4.20 22.17 21.94
N ARG A 18 -5.22 21.43 22.38
CA ARG A 18 -4.99 20.11 22.98
C ARG A 18 -4.09 19.44 21.97
N ALA A 19 -2.85 19.15 22.36
CA ALA A 19 -1.95 18.34 21.55
C ALA A 19 -2.82 17.18 21.06
N ALA A 20 -3.09 17.17 19.76
CA ALA A 20 -3.82 16.09 19.13
C ALA A 20 -3.22 14.84 19.75
N SER A 21 -4.07 14.03 20.39
CA SER A 21 -3.69 12.83 21.08
C SER A 21 -2.53 12.21 20.34
N ALA A 22 -1.43 11.94 21.05
CA ALA A 22 -0.27 11.21 20.58
C ALA A 22 -0.69 9.76 20.25
N ASP A 23 -1.61 9.67 19.30
CA ASP A 23 -2.45 8.58 18.85
C ASP A 23 -2.52 8.65 17.30
N ALA A 24 -1.50 9.26 16.70
CA ALA A 24 -0.91 8.58 15.57
C ALA A 24 0.00 7.52 16.19
N PRO A 25 -0.40 6.24 16.26
CA PRO A 25 0.55 5.18 16.55
C PRO A 25 1.53 5.11 15.37
N VAL A 26 2.55 5.98 15.36
CA VAL A 26 3.84 5.54 14.86
C VAL A 26 4.27 4.50 15.88
N VAL A 27 4.04 3.24 15.52
CA VAL A 27 4.44 2.06 16.28
C VAL A 27 5.95 2.09 16.44
N LEU A 28 6.41 2.80 17.48
CA LEU A 28 7.75 2.71 18.05
C LEU A 28 7.69 2.05 19.44
N ALA A 29 6.66 1.24 19.68
CA ALA A 29 6.65 0.27 20.77
C ALA A 29 7.22 -1.01 20.18
N ALA A 30 8.40 -1.43 20.67
CA ALA A 30 9.14 -2.65 20.33
C ALA A 30 8.33 -3.60 19.42
N ALA A 31 8.48 -3.45 18.11
CA ALA A 31 7.78 -4.33 17.20
C ALA A 31 8.29 -5.74 17.48
N ASP A 32 7.43 -6.61 18.02
CA ASP A 32 7.63 -8.04 17.92
C ASP A 32 8.03 -8.30 16.46
N GLY A 33 9.19 -8.91 16.22
CA GLY A 33 9.72 -9.04 14.85
C GLY A 33 8.72 -9.67 13.87
N GLY A 34 7.79 -10.49 14.41
CA GLY A 34 6.64 -11.03 13.66
C GLY A 34 5.64 -9.98 13.19
N ALA A 35 5.30 -8.98 14.01
CA ALA A 35 4.37 -7.91 13.62
C ALA A 35 4.94 -7.03 12.49
N LEU A 36 6.24 -6.73 12.55
CA LEU A 36 6.90 -5.96 11.48
C LEU A 36 6.99 -6.77 10.18
N THR A 37 7.27 -8.07 10.28
CA THR A 37 7.28 -8.99 9.13
C THR A 37 5.91 -9.08 8.47
N ASN A 38 4.85 -9.20 9.25
CA ASN A 38 3.48 -9.29 8.73
C ASN A 38 3.05 -7.98 8.04
N ASN A 39 3.35 -6.83 8.64
CA ASN A 39 3.05 -5.53 8.02
C ASN A 39 3.79 -5.34 6.68
N VAL A 40 5.06 -5.74 6.60
CA VAL A 40 5.83 -5.67 5.35
C VAL A 40 5.27 -6.65 4.31
N LEU A 41 4.86 -7.85 4.74
CA LEU A 41 4.26 -8.85 3.87
C LEU A 41 2.93 -8.36 3.29
N ASP A 42 2.09 -7.70 4.09
CA ASP A 42 0.83 -7.10 3.64
C ASP A 42 1.03 -5.97 2.63
N LEU A 43 2.02 -5.11 2.86
CA LEU A 43 2.41 -4.09 1.88
C LEU A 43 2.88 -4.74 0.58
N PHE A 44 3.62 -5.83 0.65
CA PHE A 44 4.10 -6.56 -0.52
C PHE A 44 2.96 -7.23 -1.29
N VAL A 45 2.02 -7.88 -0.61
CA VAL A 45 0.81 -8.45 -1.21
C VAL A 45 -0.03 -7.37 -1.89
N THR A 46 -0.18 -6.22 -1.23
CA THR A 46 -0.92 -5.07 -1.78
C THR A 46 -0.24 -4.52 -3.04
N ALA A 47 1.08 -4.34 -2.99
CA ALA A 47 1.87 -3.88 -4.14
C ALA A 47 1.86 -4.91 -5.28
N ALA A 48 1.95 -6.22 -4.98
CA ALA A 48 1.88 -7.30 -5.94
C ALA A 48 0.49 -7.40 -6.59
N THR A 49 -0.57 -7.12 -5.85
CA THR A 49 -1.94 -7.12 -6.40
C THR A 49 -2.14 -5.97 -7.39
N LEU A 50 -1.72 -4.75 -7.01
CA LEU A 50 -1.83 -3.58 -7.90
C LEU A 50 -0.85 -3.67 -9.08
N GLY A 51 0.39 -4.04 -8.82
CA GLY A 51 1.45 -4.19 -9.81
C GLY A 51 1.17 -5.34 -10.78
N GLY A 52 0.80 -6.51 -10.27
CA GLY A 52 0.44 -7.68 -11.08
C GLY A 52 -0.76 -7.41 -11.99
N GLY A 53 -1.79 -6.73 -11.48
CA GLY A 53 -2.96 -6.35 -12.26
C GLY A 53 -2.64 -5.39 -13.41
N ALA A 54 -1.92 -4.30 -13.11
CA ALA A 54 -1.49 -3.34 -14.13
C ALA A 54 -0.55 -3.98 -15.17
N TRP A 55 0.34 -4.88 -14.72
CA TRP A 55 1.27 -5.61 -15.59
C TRP A 55 0.57 -6.61 -16.50
N THR A 56 -0.45 -7.33 -16.01
CA THR A 56 -1.28 -8.21 -16.84
C THR A 56 -1.99 -7.45 -17.95
N VAL A 57 -2.58 -6.30 -17.63
CA VAL A 57 -3.27 -5.45 -18.62
C VAL A 57 -2.30 -4.95 -19.67
N TRP A 58 -1.13 -4.48 -19.26
CA TRP A 58 -0.10 -4.02 -20.20
C TRP A 58 0.45 -5.13 -21.09
N GLY A 59 0.68 -6.32 -20.52
CA GLY A 59 1.08 -7.51 -21.26
C GLY A 59 0.02 -7.94 -22.28
N ALA A 60 -1.26 -7.90 -21.91
CA ALA A 60 -2.37 -8.21 -22.81
C ALA A 60 -2.47 -7.21 -23.98
N ILE A 61 -2.28 -5.91 -23.72
CA ILE A 61 -2.24 -4.88 -24.76
C ILE A 61 -1.06 -5.13 -25.71
N THR A 62 0.13 -5.39 -25.17
CA THR A 62 1.33 -5.65 -25.97
C THR A 62 1.20 -6.93 -26.80
N PHE A 63 0.57 -7.97 -26.24
CA PHE A 63 0.28 -9.21 -26.95
C PHE A 63 -0.69 -8.98 -28.11
N ALA A 64 -1.79 -8.25 -27.88
CA ALA A 64 -2.76 -7.92 -28.91
C ALA A 64 -2.17 -7.01 -29.99
N ALA A 65 -1.32 -6.05 -29.61
CA ALA A 65 -0.57 -5.20 -30.53
C ALA A 65 0.39 -6.01 -31.40
N GLY A 66 1.15 -6.95 -30.82
CA GLY A 66 2.04 -7.85 -31.56
C GLY A 66 1.29 -8.76 -32.54
N LEU A 67 0.10 -9.24 -32.17
CA LEU A 67 -0.73 -10.06 -33.04
C LEU A 67 -1.31 -9.25 -34.21
N LYS A 68 -1.68 -7.99 -33.96
CA LYS A 68 -2.15 -7.06 -35.00
C LYS A 68 -1.03 -6.69 -35.99
N ASP A 69 0.18 -6.46 -35.48
CA ASP A 69 1.31 -5.98 -36.28
C ASP A 69 2.15 -7.13 -36.88
N GLN A 70 1.70 -8.38 -36.70
CA GLN A 70 2.45 -9.61 -37.04
C GLN A 70 3.92 -9.60 -36.53
N ASN A 71 4.16 -8.88 -35.44
CA ASN A 71 5.48 -8.75 -34.84
C ASN A 71 5.72 -9.92 -33.88
N GLY A 72 6.30 -11.01 -34.41
CA GLY A 72 6.65 -12.22 -33.64
C GLY A 72 7.31 -11.95 -32.28
N PRO A 73 8.28 -11.02 -32.16
CA PRO A 73 8.90 -10.68 -30.88
C PRO A 73 7.97 -10.00 -29.86
N GLN A 74 7.05 -9.13 -30.32
CA GLN A 74 6.12 -8.43 -29.41
C GLN A 74 5.02 -9.35 -28.90
N THR A 75 4.52 -10.27 -29.73
CA THR A 75 3.56 -11.28 -29.31
C THR A 75 4.17 -12.20 -28.25
N GLN A 76 5.42 -12.62 -28.41
CA GLN A 76 6.09 -13.47 -27.44
C GLN A 76 6.38 -12.75 -26.11
N SER A 77 6.84 -11.49 -26.17
CA SER A 77 7.11 -10.70 -24.95
C SER A 77 5.82 -10.29 -24.23
N GLY A 78 4.78 -9.90 -24.97
CA GLY A 78 3.48 -9.54 -24.43
C GLY A 78 2.77 -10.71 -23.75
N LEU A 79 2.84 -11.91 -24.34
CA LEU A 79 2.33 -13.13 -23.71
C LEU A 79 3.01 -13.40 -22.38
N TRP A 80 4.34 -13.27 -22.33
CA TRP A 80 5.10 -13.47 -21.09
C TRP A 80 4.78 -12.43 -20.02
N GLN A 81 4.54 -11.17 -20.40
CA GLN A 81 4.12 -10.13 -19.46
C GLN A 81 2.71 -10.40 -18.92
N ALA A 82 1.77 -10.83 -19.76
CA ALA A 82 0.41 -11.17 -19.34
C ALA A 82 0.40 -12.34 -18.36
N VAL A 83 1.10 -13.43 -18.70
CA VAL A 83 1.24 -14.62 -17.85
C VAL A 83 1.96 -14.26 -16.55
N GLY A 84 3.06 -13.50 -16.62
CA GLY A 84 3.81 -13.05 -15.45
C GLY A 84 2.95 -12.25 -14.47
N GLY A 85 2.14 -11.31 -14.96
CA GLY A 85 1.22 -10.54 -14.12
C GLY A 85 0.14 -11.42 -13.45
N ILE A 86 -0.42 -12.40 -14.18
CA ILE A 86 -1.42 -13.31 -13.62
C ILE A 86 -0.81 -14.19 -12.50
N VAL A 87 0.42 -14.66 -12.69
CA VAL A 87 1.14 -15.43 -11.68
C VAL A 87 1.43 -14.56 -10.44
N ILE A 88 1.79 -13.29 -10.62
CA ILE A 88 1.99 -12.36 -9.51
C ILE A 88 0.69 -12.16 -8.71
N LEU A 89 -0.44 -11.99 -9.39
CA LEU A 89 -1.75 -11.90 -8.74
C LEU A 89 -2.09 -13.19 -7.98
N ALA A 90 -1.90 -14.35 -8.60
CA ALA A 90 -2.13 -15.64 -7.95
C ALA A 90 -1.27 -15.83 -6.71
N ALA A 91 0.01 -15.44 -6.77
CA ALA A 91 0.93 -15.46 -5.64
C ALA A 91 0.49 -14.50 -4.53
N ALA A 92 0.09 -13.27 -4.85
CA ALA A 92 -0.41 -12.31 -3.87
C ALA A 92 -1.63 -12.85 -3.11
N GLN A 93 -2.58 -13.46 -3.83
CA GLN A 93 -3.76 -14.08 -3.22
C GLN A 93 -3.40 -15.30 -2.35
N LEU A 94 -2.40 -16.09 -2.76
CA LEU A 94 -1.89 -17.21 -1.97
C LEU A 94 -1.21 -16.73 -0.68
N PHE A 95 -0.35 -15.72 -0.76
CA PHE A 95 0.29 -15.13 0.42
C PHE A 95 -0.74 -14.54 1.38
N LYS A 96 -1.77 -13.85 0.86
CA LYS A 96 -2.88 -13.33 1.66
C LYS A 96 -3.69 -14.42 2.37
N ALA A 97 -3.74 -15.63 1.83
CA ALA A 97 -4.44 -16.75 2.44
C ALA A 97 -3.60 -17.51 3.48
N LEU A 98 -2.28 -17.31 3.49
CA LEU A 98 -1.33 -18.01 4.36
C LEU A 98 -0.78 -17.13 5.49
N ALA A 99 -0.88 -15.81 5.36
CA ALA A 99 -0.60 -14.83 6.41
C ALA A 99 -1.77 -14.73 7.40
#